data_AF-A0A7Z9MAF8-F1
#
_entry.id   AF-A0A7Z9MAF8-F1
#
_cell.length_a   1.000
_cell.length_b   1.000
_cell.length_c   1.000
_cell.angle_alpha   90.00
_cell.angle_beta   90.00
_cell.angle_gamma   90.00
#
_symmetry.space_group_name_H-M   'P 1'
#
loop_
_entity.id
_entity.type
_entity.pdbx_description
1 polymer ?
#
loop_
_entity_poly.entity_id
_entity_poly.type
_entity_poly.pdbx_seq_one_letter_code
_entity_poly.pdbx_strand_id
1 'polypeptide(L)'
;MSRLHRKRHRKTRRNRQDFINSLLFFVISVLFISGFLTYLWIYNEINLTVRDIVKLEQIHENLLTENRALDNTNAALSRSDRIASVARDELGMISPEPETLVVYVDPEILAKLDVPND
;
A
#
# COMPACT_ATOMS: atom_id res chain seq x y z
N MET A 1 -1.05 -43.67 72.60
CA MET A 1 -0.02 -42.88 71.89
C MET A 1 -0.46 -42.44 70.48
N SER A 2 -1.51 -41.62 70.33
CA SER A 2 -2.08 -41.27 69.00
C SER A 2 -2.14 -39.76 68.68
N ARG A 3 -1.66 -38.88 69.57
CA ARG A 3 -1.77 -37.42 69.39
C ARG A 3 -0.56 -36.76 68.69
N LEU A 4 0.57 -37.45 68.56
CA LEU A 4 1.80 -36.88 67.99
C LEU A 4 1.85 -36.91 66.45
N HIS A 5 1.24 -37.91 65.81
CA HIS A 5 1.25 -38.02 64.33
C HIS A 5 0.37 -36.97 63.63
N ARG A 6 -0.70 -36.49 64.26
CA ARG A 6 -1.61 -35.50 63.65
C ARG A 6 -1.01 -34.09 63.53
N LYS A 7 -0.03 -33.74 64.38
CA LYS A 7 0.65 -32.43 64.34
C LYS A 7 1.68 -32.32 63.20
N ARG A 8 2.38 -33.40 62.85
CA ARG A 8 3.41 -33.39 61.79
C ARG A 8 2.83 -33.14 60.40
N HIS A 9 1.68 -33.75 60.09
CA HIS A 9 1.00 -33.61 58.80
C HIS A 9 0.47 -32.21 58.51
N ARG A 10 0.27 -31.40 59.56
CA ARG A 10 -0.24 -30.02 59.45
C ARG A 10 0.86 -29.00 59.11
N LYS A 11 2.12 -29.30 59.45
CA LYS A 11 3.29 -28.44 59.17
C LYS A 11 3.76 -28.55 57.70
N THR A 12 3.75 -29.75 57.13
CA THR A 12 4.15 -30.00 55.73
C THR A 12 3.19 -29.41 54.70
N ARG A 13 1.87 -29.39 54.99
CA ARG A 13 0.86 -28.76 54.13
C ARG A 13 1.03 -27.23 54.07
N ARG A 14 1.41 -26.61 55.19
CA ARG A 14 1.63 -25.16 55.31
C ARG A 14 2.85 -24.71 54.49
N ASN A 15 3.98 -25.43 54.59
CA ASN A 15 5.17 -25.13 53.78
C ASN A 15 4.93 -25.29 52.26
N ARG A 16 4.10 -26.25 51.83
CA ARG A 16 3.70 -26.38 50.41
C ARG A 16 2.83 -25.20 49.96
N GLN A 17 1.95 -24.70 50.83
CA GLN A 17 1.11 -23.54 50.54
C GLN A 17 1.91 -22.25 50.46
N ASP A 18 2.91 -22.08 51.32
CA ASP A 18 3.82 -20.92 51.26
C ASP A 18 4.68 -20.94 49.99
N PHE A 19 5.14 -22.13 49.55
CA PHE A 19 5.85 -22.30 48.27
C PHE A 19 4.96 -22.01 47.06
N ILE A 20 3.73 -22.53 47.04
CA ILE A 20 2.76 -22.26 45.97
C ILE A 20 2.40 -20.77 45.93
N ASN A 21 2.21 -20.12 47.08
CA ASN A 21 1.94 -18.69 47.13
C ASN A 21 3.11 -17.88 46.57
N SER A 22 4.35 -18.17 46.99
CA SER A 22 5.53 -17.47 46.45
C SER A 22 5.69 -17.69 44.94
N LEU A 23 5.43 -18.89 44.44
CA LEU A 23 5.46 -19.20 43.01
C LEU A 23 4.37 -18.44 42.25
N LEU A 24 3.16 -18.37 42.81
CA LEU A 24 2.06 -17.58 42.25
C LEU A 24 2.42 -16.09 42.19
N PHE A 25 2.96 -15.52 43.27
CA PHE A 25 3.42 -14.14 43.28
C PHE A 25 4.47 -13.89 42.20
N PHE A 26 5.44 -14.79 42.04
CA PHE A 26 6.46 -14.68 41.00
C PHE A 26 5.86 -14.71 39.59
N VAL A 27 4.98 -15.67 39.29
CA VAL A 27 4.33 -15.78 37.98
C VAL A 27 3.48 -14.55 37.69
N ILE A 28 2.71 -14.06 38.67
CA ILE A 28 1.92 -12.84 38.53
C ILE A 28 2.82 -11.64 38.23
N SER A 29 3.93 -11.48 38.95
CA SER A 29 4.89 -10.40 38.69
C SER A 29 5.51 -10.48 37.28
N VAL A 30 5.91 -11.68 36.83
CA VAL A 30 6.43 -11.87 35.47
C VAL A 30 5.36 -11.57 34.43
N LEU A 31 4.12 -12.02 34.65
CA LEU A 31 2.99 -11.74 33.76
C LEU A 31 2.69 -10.25 33.66
N PHE A 32 2.77 -9.52 34.77
CA PHE A 32 2.62 -8.06 34.76
C PHE A 32 3.69 -7.39 33.92
N ILE A 33 4.96 -7.78 34.11
CA ILE A 33 6.07 -7.22 33.33
C ILE A 33 5.89 -7.56 31.85
N SER A 34 5.59 -8.81 31.51
CA SER A 34 5.37 -9.22 30.12
C SER A 34 4.18 -8.50 29.49
N GLY A 35 3.08 -8.34 30.23
CA GLY A 35 1.90 -7.62 29.76
C GLY A 35 2.22 -6.15 29.48
N PHE A 36 3.05 -5.54 30.33
CA PHE A 36 3.51 -4.17 30.12
C PHE A 36 4.40 -4.06 28.88
N LEU A 37 5.34 -4.99 28.68
CA LEU A 37 6.17 -5.04 27.48
C LEU A 37 5.33 -5.23 26.21
N THR A 38 4.37 -6.14 26.22
CA THR A 38 3.47 -6.37 25.08
C THR A 38 2.62 -5.14 24.77
N TYR A 39 2.15 -4.40 25.79
CA TYR A 39 1.43 -3.14 25.61
C TYR A 39 2.29 -2.08 24.90
N LEU A 40 3.55 -1.93 25.31
CA LEU A 40 4.46 -1.00 24.64
C LEU A 40 4.74 -1.44 23.20
N TRP A 41 4.92 -2.75 22.98
CA TRP A 41 5.19 -3.30 21.66
C TRP A 41 4.03 -3.05 20.69
N ILE A 42 2.79 -3.37 21.08
CA ILE A 42 1.62 -3.13 20.21
C ILE A 42 1.42 -1.65 19.92
N TYR A 43 1.67 -0.77 20.89
CA TYR A 43 1.60 0.68 20.69
C TYR A 43 2.63 1.15 19.65
N ASN A 44 3.87 0.68 19.77
CA ASN A 44 4.92 1.00 18.81
C ASN A 44 4.61 0.44 17.41
N GLU A 45 4.10 -0.79 17.32
CA GLU A 45 3.75 -1.44 16.06
C GLU A 45 2.66 -0.66 15.30
N ILE A 46 1.63 -0.21 16.02
CA ILE A 46 0.59 0.65 15.46
C ILE A 46 1.20 1.94 14.91
N ASN A 47 2.07 2.59 15.69
CA ASN A 47 2.71 3.84 15.26
C ASN A 47 3.60 3.66 14.02
N LEU A 48 4.36 2.57 13.95
CA LEU A 48 5.18 2.25 12.78
C LEU A 48 4.30 2.02 11.55
N THR A 49 3.24 1.22 11.70
CA THR A 49 2.31 0.91 10.61
C THR A 49 1.64 2.19 10.08
N VAL A 50 1.15 3.06 10.95
CA VAL A 50 0.54 4.35 10.56
C VAL A 50 1.54 5.22 9.79
N ARG A 51 2.80 5.29 10.25
CA ARG A 51 3.84 6.05 9.54
C ARG A 51 4.11 5.50 8.15
N ASP A 52 4.11 4.18 7.99
CA ASP A 52 4.36 3.56 6.69
C ASP A 52 3.18 3.73 5.74
N ILE A 53 1.94 3.73 6.24
CA ILE A 53 0.74 4.12 5.46
C ILE A 53 0.90 5.55 4.92
N VAL A 54 1.24 6.50 5.80
CA VAL A 54 1.42 7.91 5.39
C VAL A 54 2.52 8.06 4.34
N LYS A 55 3.64 7.35 4.49
CA LYS A 55 4.69 7.36 3.46
C LYS A 55 4.22 6.77 2.13
N LEU A 56 3.48 5.67 2.18
CA LEU A 56 3.01 4.99 0.98
C LEU A 56 2.03 5.86 0.21
N GLU A 57 1.14 6.56 0.91
CA GLU A 57 0.23 7.55 0.33
C GLU A 57 1.00 8.72 -0.30
N GLN A 58 2.04 9.24 0.37
CA GLN A 58 2.90 10.28 -0.22
C GLN A 58 3.60 9.79 -1.50
N ILE A 59 4.10 8.56 -1.52
CA ILE A 59 4.74 7.97 -2.70
C ILE A 59 3.71 7.83 -3.83
N HIS A 60 2.49 7.38 -3.52
CA HIS A 60 1.40 7.26 -4.48
C HIS A 60 1.06 8.61 -5.13
N GLU A 61 0.89 9.68 -4.33
CA GLU A 61 0.59 11.01 -4.85
C GLU A 61 1.74 11.58 -5.69
N ASN A 62 2.99 11.33 -5.28
CA ASN A 62 4.16 11.71 -6.06
C ASN A 62 4.17 11.01 -7.42
N LEU A 63 3.91 9.70 -7.45
CA LEU A 63 3.86 8.92 -8.69
C LEU A 63 2.71 9.37 -9.60
N LEU A 64 1.53 9.66 -9.06
CA LEU A 64 0.43 10.23 -9.84
C LEU A 64 0.80 11.59 -10.46
N THR A 65 1.49 12.42 -9.69
CA THR A 65 1.94 13.74 -10.17
C THR A 65 2.98 13.61 -11.26
N GLU A 66 3.96 12.72 -11.09
CA GLU A 66 4.98 12.43 -12.10
C GLU A 66 4.36 11.86 -13.37
N ASN A 67 3.41 10.93 -13.24
CA ASN A 67 2.70 10.35 -14.37
C ASN A 67 1.93 11.42 -15.17
N ARG A 68 1.18 12.29 -14.49
CA ARG A 68 0.50 13.43 -15.15
C ARG A 68 1.48 14.37 -15.85
N ALA A 69 2.66 14.61 -15.26
CA ALA A 69 3.68 15.46 -15.88
C ALA A 69 4.26 14.81 -17.16
N LEU A 70 4.49 13.50 -17.13
CA LEU A 70 4.92 12.73 -18.30
C LEU A 70 3.85 12.73 -19.39
N ASP A 71 2.58 12.52 -19.05
CA ASP A 71 1.47 12.56 -20.01
C ASP A 71 1.33 13.94 -20.66
N ASN A 72 1.44 15.02 -19.87
CA ASN A 72 1.44 16.38 -20.40
C ASN A 72 2.61 16.62 -21.35
N THR A 73 3.80 16.09 -21.02
CA THR A 73 4.98 16.18 -21.87
C THR A 73 4.80 15.40 -23.17
N ASN A 74 4.23 14.20 -23.08
CA ASN A 74 3.90 13.38 -24.24
C ASN A 74 2.87 14.07 -25.15
N ALA A 75 1.79 14.61 -24.58
CA ALA A 75 0.79 15.37 -25.33
C ALA A 75 1.38 16.63 -25.99
N ALA A 76 2.36 17.26 -25.33
CA ALA A 76 3.06 18.43 -25.86
C ALA A 76 4.00 18.08 -27.01
N LEU A 77 4.68 16.92 -26.94
CA LEU A 77 5.57 16.38 -27.98
C LEU A 77 4.78 15.82 -29.17
N SER A 78 3.67 15.13 -28.91
CA SER A 78 2.80 14.52 -29.92
C SER A 78 1.89 15.55 -30.62
N ARG A 79 1.89 16.81 -30.18
CA ARG A 79 1.07 17.86 -30.80
C ARG A 79 1.55 18.12 -32.23
N SER A 80 0.63 18.02 -33.19
CA SER A 80 0.91 18.23 -34.62
C SER A 80 1.68 19.53 -34.91
N ASP A 81 1.34 20.64 -34.26
CA ASP A 81 2.04 21.92 -34.44
C ASP A 81 3.52 21.85 -34.07
N ARG A 82 3.85 21.10 -33.01
CA ARG A 82 5.22 20.89 -32.51
C ARG A 82 6.00 19.97 -33.45
N ILE A 83 5.34 18.92 -33.96
CA ILE A 83 5.91 18.03 -34.98
C ILE A 83 6.21 18.82 -36.25
N ALA A 84 5.27 19.67 -36.68
CA ALA A 84 5.42 20.51 -37.86
C ALA A 84 6.50 21.59 -37.69
N SER A 85 6.71 22.12 -36.48
CA SER A 85 7.81 23.06 -36.22
C SER A 85 9.16 22.35 -36.25
N VAL A 86 9.30 21.19 -35.61
CA VAL A 86 10.55 20.40 -35.64
C VAL A 86 10.87 19.95 -37.07
N ALA A 87 9.87 19.49 -37.83
CA ALA A 87 10.06 19.11 -39.23
C ALA A 87 10.55 20.27 -40.10
N ARG A 88 10.03 21.49 -39.88
CA ARG A 88 10.46 22.68 -40.61
C ARG A 88 11.85 23.17 -40.18
N ASP A 89 12.03 23.34 -38.87
CA ASP A 89 13.16 24.08 -38.31
C ASP A 89 14.41 23.19 -38.17
N GLU A 90 14.26 21.92 -37.82
CA GLU A 90 15.39 21.00 -37.58
C GLU A 90 15.65 20.05 -38.77
N LEU A 91 14.60 19.58 -39.45
CA LEU A 91 14.71 18.64 -40.56
C LEU A 91 14.73 19.33 -41.94
N GLY A 92 14.54 20.66 -41.99
CA GLY A 92 14.53 21.44 -43.23
C GLY A 92 13.38 21.08 -44.18
N MET A 93 12.31 20.46 -43.66
CA MET A 93 11.15 20.10 -44.47
C MET A 93 10.31 21.33 -44.80
N ILE A 94 9.70 21.35 -45.98
CA ILE A 94 8.79 22.40 -46.43
C ILE A 94 7.35 21.89 -46.36
N SER A 95 6.41 22.76 -46.00
CA SER A 95 4.99 22.41 -46.03
C SER A 95 4.56 22.30 -47.50
N PRO A 96 4.02 21.16 -47.95
CA PRO A 96 3.51 21.03 -49.31
C PRO A 96 2.28 21.93 -49.52
N GLU A 97 2.05 22.38 -50.76
CA GLU A 97 0.82 23.09 -51.09
C GLU A 97 -0.40 22.19 -50.87
N PRO A 98 -1.55 22.74 -50.43
CA PRO A 98 -2.74 21.95 -50.20
C PRO A 98 -3.24 21.35 -51.52
N GLU A 99 -3.06 20.05 -51.69
CA GLU A 99 -3.56 19.30 -52.84
C GLU A 99 -4.99 18.77 -52.59
N THR A 100 -5.85 18.87 -53.60
CA THR A 100 -7.21 18.34 -53.55
C THR A 100 -7.20 16.82 -53.71
N LEU A 101 -7.37 16.09 -52.61
CA LEU A 101 -7.50 14.63 -52.63
C LEU A 101 -8.93 14.22 -53.02
N VAL A 102 -9.08 13.58 -54.19
CA VAL A 102 -10.32 12.91 -54.59
C VAL A 102 -10.26 11.46 -54.11
N VAL A 103 -11.05 11.14 -53.09
CA VAL A 103 -11.14 9.76 -52.57
C VAL A 103 -12.32 9.06 -53.24
N TYR A 104 -12.04 8.01 -54.00
CA TYR A 104 -13.07 7.11 -54.52
C TYR A 104 -13.33 6.02 -53.49
N VAL A 105 -14.51 6.07 -52.86
CA VAL A 105 -14.95 5.04 -51.93
C VAL A 105 -15.83 4.06 -52.69
N ASP A 106 -15.57 2.76 -52.49
CA ASP A 106 -16.38 1.70 -53.07
C ASP A 106 -17.83 1.76 -52.51
N PRO A 107 -18.87 1.79 -53.37
CA PRO A 107 -20.25 1.84 -52.93
C PRO A 107 -20.67 0.68 -52.01
N GLU A 108 -20.05 -0.51 -52.12
CA GLU A 108 -20.32 -1.63 -51.20
C GLU A 108 -19.87 -1.34 -49.76
N ILE A 109 -18.79 -0.58 -49.60
CA ILE A 109 -18.25 -0.22 -48.28
C ILE A 109 -19.11 0.87 -47.66
N LEU A 110 -19.56 1.84 -48.45
CA LEU A 110 -20.50 2.88 -48.00
C LEU A 110 -21.84 2.30 -47.55
N ALA A 111 -22.40 1.35 -48.30
CA ALA A 111 -23.67 0.71 -47.96
C ALA A 111 -23.60 -0.10 -46.65
N LYS A 112 -22.42 -0.63 -46.29
CA LYS A 112 -22.19 -1.33 -45.01
C LYS A 112 -22.02 -0.39 -43.82
N LEU A 113 -21.63 0.87 -44.07
CA LEU A 113 -21.43 1.89 -43.03
C LEU A 113 -22.72 2.68 -42.73
N ASP A 114 -23.68 2.70 -43.66
CA ASP A 114 -24.98 3.38 -43.53
C ASP A 114 -26.06 2.50 -42.87
N VAL A 115 -25.71 1.28 -42.43
CA VAL A 115 -26.63 0.40 -41.70
C VAL A 115 -26.73 0.90 -40.24
N PRO A 116 -27.93 1.23 -39.73
CA PRO A 116 -28.10 1.55 -38.32
C PRO A 116 -27.71 0.33 -37.49
N ASN A 117 -26.80 0.51 -36.54
CA ASN A 117 -26.45 -0.54 -35.61
C ASN A 117 -27.60 -0.67 -34.58
N ASP A 118 -28.47 -1.65 -34.77
CA ASP A 118 -29.49 -2.07 -33.79
C ASP A 118 -28.85 -2.67 -32.53
#